data_AF-K2D2S8-F1
#
_entry.id   AF-K2D2S8-F1
#
_cell.length_a   1.000
_cell.length_b   1.000
_cell.length_c   1.000
_cell.angle_alpha   90.00
_cell.angle_beta   90.00
_cell.angle_gamma   90.00
#
_symmetry.space_group_name_H-M   'P 1'
#
loop_
_entity.id
_entity.type
_entity.pdbx_description
1 polymer ?
#
loop_
_entity_poly.entity_id
_entity_poly.type
_entity_poly.pdbx_seq_one_letter_code
_entity_poly.pdbx_strand_id
1 'polypeptide(L)'
;MAQEDELDLVIISEKANPPVAKILDFNKFLYEERKRSSAIKAKSKKSELKEFIFGPTISDGDINVRVSRAKGFIEDGNRVRIAVKYMGREREHLDVGREKLNKFIELLADTAKVESEPKMSGNILAVTFVKK
;
A
#
# COMPACT_ATOMS: atom_id res chain seq x y z
N MET A 1 48.62 10.98 19.18
CA MET A 1 47.83 9.77 19.53
C MET A 1 46.45 9.82 18.88
N ALA A 2 46.42 9.50 17.58
CA ALA A 2 45.30 8.97 16.79
C ALA A 2 45.88 8.21 15.56
N GLN A 3 47.18 7.90 15.60
CA GLN A 3 47.97 7.27 14.53
C GLN A 3 48.47 5.88 14.96
N GLU A 4 48.09 5.41 16.16
CA GLU A 4 48.57 4.15 16.74
C GLU A 4 47.50 3.04 16.75
N ASP A 5 46.26 3.37 16.44
CA ASP A 5 45.16 2.43 16.25
C ASP A 5 44.48 2.83 14.94
N GLU A 6 44.32 1.92 13.98
CA GLU A 6 43.72 2.11 12.64
C GLU A 6 42.25 2.59 12.71
N LEU A 7 42.03 3.83 13.16
CA LEU A 7 40.72 4.43 13.39
C LEU A 7 40.60 5.74 12.61
N ASP A 8 39.60 5.83 11.73
CA ASP A 8 39.29 7.02 10.94
C ASP A 8 38.51 8.07 11.74
N LEU A 9 38.88 9.34 11.55
CA LEU A 9 38.20 10.49 12.17
C LEU A 9 36.96 10.89 11.35
N VAL A 10 35.75 10.59 11.86
CA VAL A 10 34.49 10.88 11.17
C VAL A 10 33.73 12.02 11.87
N ILE A 11 33.39 13.07 11.12
CA ILE A 11 32.61 14.21 11.59
C ILE A 11 31.11 13.89 11.45
N ILE A 12 30.40 13.80 12.57
CA ILE A 12 29.01 13.29 12.63
C ILE A 12 27.97 14.43 12.53
N SER A 13 28.36 15.70 12.73
CA SER A 13 27.42 16.82 12.62
C SER A 13 28.11 18.17 12.40
N GLU A 14 27.77 18.84 11.29
CA GLU A 14 28.23 20.20 10.96
C GLU A 14 27.39 21.31 11.65
N LYS A 15 26.34 20.95 12.40
CA LYS A 15 25.35 21.90 12.94
C LYS A 15 25.58 22.35 14.39
N ALA A 16 26.67 21.94 15.06
CA ALA A 16 26.96 22.31 16.44
C ALA A 16 28.24 23.15 16.54
N ASN A 17 28.18 24.26 17.29
CA ASN A 17 29.34 25.06 17.69
C ASN A 17 29.67 24.77 19.16
N PRO A 18 30.83 24.15 19.52
CA PRO A 18 31.87 23.58 18.66
C PRO A 18 31.54 22.15 18.17
N PRO A 19 32.11 21.69 17.04
CA PRO A 19 31.83 20.38 16.48
C PRO A 19 32.31 19.26 17.41
N VAL A 20 31.41 18.35 17.76
CA VAL A 20 31.70 17.20 18.63
C VAL A 20 32.21 16.05 17.76
N ALA A 21 33.52 15.82 17.77
CA ALA A 21 34.11 14.64 17.15
C ALA A 21 33.95 13.44 18.09
N LYS A 22 33.36 12.35 17.60
CA LYS A 22 33.26 11.08 18.32
C LYS A 22 34.09 10.05 17.57
N ILE A 23 35.09 9.48 18.25
CA ILE A 23 35.94 8.43 17.68
C ILE A 23 35.07 7.18 17.55
N LEU A 24 34.78 6.79 16.30
CA LEU A 24 33.88 5.70 15.96
C LEU A 24 34.44 5.02 14.72
N ASP A 25 34.54 3.69 14.75
CA ASP A 25 34.88 2.90 13.57
C ASP A 25 33.79 3.07 12.50
N PHE A 26 34.13 3.76 11.41
CA PHE A 26 33.19 4.14 10.36
C PHE A 26 32.56 2.92 9.67
N ASN A 27 33.35 1.86 9.48
CA ASN A 27 32.91 0.63 8.83
C ASN A 27 31.91 -0.12 9.71
N LYS A 28 32.16 -0.19 11.02
CA LYS A 28 31.25 -0.78 12.00
C LYS A 28 29.93 -0.01 12.09
N PHE A 29 29.98 1.33 12.06
CA PHE A 29 28.79 2.17 12.07
C PHE A 29 27.95 2.00 10.80
N LEU A 30 28.57 2.04 9.62
CA LEU A 30 27.88 1.80 8.33
C LEU A 30 27.24 0.41 8.29
N TYR A 31 27.90 -0.60 8.87
CA TYR A 31 27.35 -1.96 8.98
C TYR A 31 26.12 -2.00 9.88
N GLU A 32 26.16 -1.37 11.06
CA GLU A 32 25.02 -1.31 11.97
C GLU A 32 23.85 -0.50 11.40
N GLU A 33 24.12 0.61 10.72
CA GLU A 33 23.11 1.42 10.03
C GLU A 33 22.43 0.64 8.90
N ARG A 34 23.21 -0.07 8.07
CA ARG A 34 22.66 -0.96 7.01
C ARG A 34 21.83 -2.09 7.59
N LYS A 35 22.28 -2.69 8.69
CA LYS A 35 21.56 -3.77 9.39
C LYS A 35 20.25 -3.26 9.99
N ARG A 36 20.27 -2.08 10.61
CA ARG A 36 19.09 -1.42 11.18
C ARG A 36 18.10 -1.02 10.09
N SER A 37 18.57 -0.40 9.01
CA SER A 37 17.75 -0.03 7.85
C SER A 37 17.13 -1.24 7.16
N SER A 38 17.88 -2.34 7.03
CA SER A 38 17.37 -3.60 6.47
C SER A 38 16.33 -4.26 7.38
N ALA A 39 16.55 -4.24 8.70
CA ALA A 39 15.58 -4.75 9.67
C ALA A 39 14.28 -3.93 9.70
N ILE A 40 14.36 -2.61 9.55
CA ILE A 40 13.20 -1.72 9.45
C ILE A 40 12.43 -1.98 8.14
N LYS A 41 13.14 -2.12 7.01
CA LYS A 41 12.53 -2.46 5.72
C LYS A 41 11.87 -3.84 5.74
N ALA A 42 12.49 -4.83 6.38
CA ALA A 42 11.93 -6.18 6.51
C ALA A 42 10.70 -6.24 7.42
N LYS A 43 10.64 -5.40 8.47
CA LYS A 43 9.48 -5.32 9.38
C LYS A 43 8.27 -4.60 8.77
N SER A 44 8.47 -3.73 7.78
CA SER A 44 7.37 -3.06 7.11
C SER A 44 6.68 -4.04 6.17
N LYS A 45 5.57 -4.65 6.61
CA LYS A 45 4.70 -5.46 5.75
C LYS A 45 4.22 -4.54 4.62
N LYS A 46 4.74 -4.74 3.39
CA LYS A 46 4.30 -3.97 2.22
C LYS A 46 2.81 -4.27 1.99
N SER A 47 1.95 -3.35 2.41
CA SER A 47 0.54 -3.38 2.02
C SER A 47 0.47 -3.11 0.52
N GLU A 48 0.17 -4.14 -0.27
CA GLU A 48 0.03 -4.03 -1.71
C GLU A 48 -1.39 -3.56 -2.06
N LEU A 49 -1.51 -2.87 -3.20
CA LEU A 49 -2.81 -2.57 -3.80
C LEU A 49 -3.18 -3.72 -4.74
N LYS A 50 -4.20 -4.49 -4.39
CA LYS A 50 -4.79 -5.52 -5.25
C LYS A 50 -5.99 -4.92 -5.97
N GLU A 51 -5.99 -4.97 -7.30
CA GLU A 51 -7.05 -4.39 -8.12
C GLU A 51 -7.86 -5.48 -8.82
N PHE A 52 -9.19 -5.36 -8.77
CA PHE A 52 -10.14 -6.19 -9.51
C PHE A 52 -10.90 -5.32 -10.51
N ILE A 53 -10.69 -5.57 -11.80
CA ILE A 53 -11.37 -4.87 -12.89
C ILE A 53 -12.38 -5.80 -13.55
N PHE A 54 -13.59 -5.31 -13.82
CA PHE A 54 -14.62 -6.07 -14.55
C PHE A 54 -15.53 -5.18 -15.39
N GLY A 55 -16.22 -5.79 -16.34
CA GLY A 55 -17.23 -5.12 -17.14
C GLY A 55 -18.56 -4.93 -16.39
N PRO A 56 -19.45 -4.08 -16.93
CA PRO A 56 -20.77 -3.83 -16.32
C PRO A 56 -21.70 -5.06 -16.33
N THR A 57 -21.43 -6.04 -17.19
CA THR A 57 -22.24 -7.26 -17.38
C THR A 57 -21.85 -8.43 -16.47
N ILE A 58 -21.22 -8.16 -15.32
CA ILE A 58 -20.79 -9.20 -14.37
C ILE A 58 -21.98 -9.93 -13.71
N SER A 59 -21.94 -11.26 -13.76
CA SER A 59 -22.89 -12.14 -13.08
C SER A 59 -22.67 -12.20 -11.57
N ASP A 60 -23.73 -12.43 -10.79
CA ASP A 60 -23.68 -12.44 -9.33
C ASP A 60 -22.83 -13.58 -8.74
N GLY A 61 -22.68 -14.70 -9.45
CA GLY A 61 -21.72 -15.76 -9.07
C GLY A 61 -20.27 -15.29 -9.11
N ASP A 62 -19.90 -14.52 -10.13
CA ASP A 62 -18.54 -13.99 -10.30
C ASP A 62 -18.22 -12.89 -9.27
N ILE A 63 -19.24 -12.09 -8.90
CA ILE A 63 -19.18 -11.14 -7.77
C ILE A 63 -18.78 -11.86 -6.49
N ASN A 64 -19.49 -12.94 -6.13
CA ASN A 64 -19.23 -13.67 -4.89
C ASN A 64 -17.82 -14.26 -4.83
N VAL A 65 -17.32 -14.82 -5.94
CA VAL A 65 -15.94 -15.33 -6.02
C VAL A 65 -14.93 -14.22 -5.78
N ARG A 66 -15.14 -13.03 -6.37
CA ARG A 66 -14.25 -11.87 -6.16
C ARG A 66 -14.36 -11.29 -4.75
N VAL A 67 -15.55 -11.26 -4.15
CA VAL A 67 -15.75 -10.86 -2.75
C VAL A 67 -14.94 -11.76 -1.82
N SER A 68 -15.03 -13.08 -1.99
CA SER A 68 -14.27 -14.04 -1.17
C SER A 68 -12.76 -13.81 -1.28
N ARG A 69 -12.24 -13.60 -2.49
CA ARG A 69 -10.84 -13.24 -2.71
C ARG A 69 -10.46 -11.90 -2.09
N ALA A 70 -11.32 -10.88 -2.24
CA ALA A 70 -11.10 -9.57 -1.68
C ALA A 70 -11.04 -9.61 -0.14
N LYS A 71 -11.90 -10.38 0.52
CA LYS A 71 -11.85 -10.59 1.98
C LYS A 71 -10.49 -11.13 2.42
N GLY A 72 -10.00 -12.19 1.76
CA GLY A 72 -8.68 -12.75 2.07
C GLY A 72 -7.53 -11.74 1.90
N PHE A 73 -7.56 -10.92 0.86
CA PHE A 73 -6.54 -9.86 0.67
C PHE A 73 -6.61 -8.77 1.75
N ILE A 74 -7.82 -8.38 2.13
CA ILE A 74 -8.06 -7.34 3.15
C ILE A 74 -7.64 -7.84 4.53
N GLU A 75 -7.94 -9.10 4.86
CA GLU A 75 -7.50 -9.73 6.11
C GLU A 75 -5.98 -9.77 6.23
N ASP A 76 -5.28 -10.05 5.13
CA ASP A 76 -3.82 -10.02 5.06
C ASP A 76 -3.23 -8.59 5.16
N GLY A 77 -4.07 -7.55 5.13
CA GLY A 77 -3.67 -6.14 5.29
C GLY A 77 -3.35 -5.44 3.96
N ASN A 78 -3.78 -6.02 2.83
CA ASN A 78 -3.68 -5.39 1.53
C ASN A 78 -4.87 -4.44 1.30
N ARG A 79 -4.66 -3.43 0.46
CA ARG A 79 -5.74 -2.55 0.00
C ARG A 79 -6.35 -3.17 -1.24
N VAL A 80 -7.66 -3.14 -1.34
CA VAL A 80 -8.37 -3.73 -2.49
C VAL A 80 -9.12 -2.64 -3.24
N ARG A 81 -8.80 -2.48 -4.52
CA ARG A 81 -9.52 -1.58 -5.42
C ARG A 81 -10.42 -2.38 -6.35
N ILE A 82 -11.72 -2.10 -6.31
CA ILE A 82 -12.73 -2.77 -7.13
C ILE A 82 -13.21 -1.76 -8.18
N ALA A 83 -13.10 -2.12 -9.45
CA ALA A 83 -13.27 -1.23 -10.57
C ALA A 83 -14.17 -1.83 -11.66
N VAL A 84 -15.16 -1.06 -12.11
CA VAL A 84 -15.99 -1.35 -13.27
C VAL A 84 -15.45 -0.56 -14.46
N LYS A 85 -15.01 -1.25 -15.50
CA LYS A 85 -14.54 -0.65 -16.75
C LYS A 85 -15.67 -0.66 -17.77
N TYR A 86 -16.00 0.51 -18.31
CA TYR A 86 -16.98 0.68 -19.36
C TYR A 86 -16.29 0.76 -20.73
N MET A 87 -16.85 0.11 -21.76
CA MET A 87 -16.37 0.20 -23.13
C MET A 87 -17.47 0.81 -24.04
N GLY A 88 -17.09 1.75 -24.92
CA GLY A 88 -18.01 2.33 -25.90
C GLY A 88 -19.24 3.03 -25.29
N ARG A 89 -20.44 2.64 -25.73
CA ARG A 89 -21.75 3.23 -25.34
C ARG A 89 -22.24 2.80 -23.96
N GLU A 90 -21.49 1.96 -23.25
CA GLU A 90 -21.88 1.47 -21.92
C GLU A 90 -21.84 2.55 -20.82
N ARG A 91 -21.35 3.76 -21.13
CA ARG A 91 -21.37 4.92 -20.21
C ARG A 91 -22.78 5.40 -19.88
N GLU A 92 -23.81 4.98 -20.60
CA GLU A 92 -25.20 5.26 -20.22
C GLU A 92 -25.68 4.37 -19.05
N HIS A 93 -25.01 3.24 -18.80
CA HIS A 93 -25.38 2.30 -17.74
C HIS A 93 -24.53 2.46 -16.47
N LEU A 94 -24.28 3.70 -16.05
CA LEU A 94 -23.53 3.98 -14.81
C LEU A 94 -24.27 3.48 -13.58
N ASP A 95 -25.60 3.49 -13.62
CA ASP A 95 -26.46 2.99 -12.54
C ASP A 95 -26.24 1.49 -12.28
N VAL A 96 -26.05 0.70 -13.34
CA VAL A 96 -25.80 -0.74 -13.23
C VAL A 96 -24.47 -1.00 -12.54
N GLY A 97 -23.40 -0.30 -12.95
CA GLY A 97 -22.10 -0.46 -12.31
C GLY A 97 -22.09 0.07 -10.87
N ARG A 98 -22.83 1.16 -10.57
CA ARG A 98 -23.02 1.64 -9.19
C ARG A 98 -23.73 0.62 -8.32
N GLU A 99 -24.82 0.02 -8.80
CA GLU A 99 -25.54 -1.01 -8.05
C GLU A 99 -24.62 -2.19 -7.72
N LYS A 100 -23.82 -2.63 -8.69
CA LYS A 100 -22.86 -3.72 -8.50
C LYS A 100 -21.78 -3.34 -7.49
N LEU A 101 -21.25 -2.12 -7.53
CA LEU A 101 -20.30 -1.66 -6.52
C LEU A 101 -20.92 -1.54 -5.13
N ASN A 102 -22.17 -1.09 -5.01
CA ASN A 102 -22.88 -1.07 -3.74
C ASN A 102 -23.03 -2.48 -3.16
N LYS A 103 -23.36 -3.48 -3.99
CA LYS A 103 -23.36 -4.89 -3.56
C LYS A 103 -21.99 -5.33 -3.03
N PHE A 104 -20.89 -4.92 -3.66
CA PHE A 104 -19.54 -5.19 -3.13
C PHE A 104 -19.31 -4.51 -1.78
N ILE A 105 -19.79 -3.28 -1.59
CA ILE A 105 -19.67 -2.56 -0.32
C ILE A 105 -20.43 -3.31 0.79
N GLU A 106 -21.68 -3.72 0.54
CA GLU A 106 -22.50 -4.45 1.51
C GLU A 106 -21.85 -5.79 1.90
N LEU A 107 -21.37 -6.57 0.93
CA LEU A 107 -20.77 -7.88 1.17
C LEU A 107 -19.40 -7.80 1.86
N LEU A 108 -18.69 -6.67 1.73
CA LEU A 108 -17.38 -6.42 2.35
C LEU A 108 -17.44 -5.58 3.62
N ALA A 109 -18.61 -5.04 4.00
CA ALA A 109 -18.79 -4.15 5.15
C ALA A 109 -18.36 -4.76 6.50
N ASP A 110 -18.39 -6.09 6.61
CA ASP A 110 -17.97 -6.83 7.80
C ASP A 110 -16.44 -6.79 7.99
N THR A 111 -15.69 -6.97 6.90
CA THR A 111 -14.22 -7.16 6.93
C THR A 111 -13.45 -5.86 6.62
N ALA A 112 -14.07 -4.92 5.89
CA ALA A 112 -13.41 -3.77 5.30
C ALA A 112 -14.17 -2.47 5.52
N LYS A 113 -13.43 -1.36 5.49
CA LYS A 113 -14.00 0.00 5.39
C LYS A 113 -13.72 0.60 4.02
N VAL A 114 -14.64 1.43 3.54
CA VAL A 114 -14.47 2.19 2.30
C VAL A 114 -13.49 3.33 2.56
N GLU A 115 -12.33 3.31 1.90
CA GLU A 115 -11.33 4.39 1.96
C GLU A 115 -11.63 5.48 0.93
N SER A 116 -12.15 5.09 -0.25
CA SER A 116 -12.58 6.01 -1.29
C SER A 116 -13.91 5.56 -1.86
N GLU A 117 -14.88 6.45 -1.80
CA GLU A 117 -16.21 6.28 -2.35
C GLU A 117 -16.16 5.99 -3.87
N PRO A 118 -17.21 5.35 -4.43
CA PRO A 118 -17.27 5.00 -5.84
C PRO A 118 -17.16 6.26 -6.72
N LYS A 119 -15.97 6.48 -7.28
CA LYS A 119 -15.66 7.65 -8.11
C LYS A 119 -15.39 7.23 -9.55
N MET A 120 -15.95 7.99 -10.48
CA MET A 120 -15.69 7.80 -11.90
C MET A 120 -14.39 8.49 -12.28
N SER A 121 -13.46 7.72 -12.83
CA SER A 121 -12.17 8.19 -13.35
C SER A 121 -12.07 7.76 -14.80
N GLY A 122 -12.39 8.68 -15.72
CA GLY A 122 -12.45 8.39 -17.15
C GLY A 122 -13.55 7.38 -17.47
N ASN A 123 -13.16 6.20 -17.96
CA ASN A 123 -14.08 5.12 -18.32
C ASN A 123 -14.18 4.04 -17.24
N ILE A 124 -13.71 4.33 -16.02
CA ILE A 124 -13.66 3.36 -14.93
C ILE A 124 -14.36 3.96 -13.71
N LEU A 125 -15.32 3.24 -13.14
CA LEU A 125 -15.91 3.55 -11.85
C LEU A 125 -15.26 2.64 -10.81
N ALA A 126 -14.58 3.20 -9.81
CA ALA A 126 -13.85 2.41 -8.83
C ALA A 126 -14.10 2.85 -7.40
N VAL A 127 -14.01 1.90 -6.49
CA VAL A 127 -14.08 2.06 -5.03
C VAL A 127 -12.87 1.36 -4.42
N THR A 128 -12.30 1.93 -3.36
CA THR A 128 -11.15 1.34 -2.65
C THR A 128 -11.54 0.97 -1.24
N PHE A 129 -11.16 -0.25 -0.84
CA PHE A 129 -11.38 -0.83 0.47
C PHE A 129 -10.05 -1.01 1.20
N VAL A 130 -10.09 -0.77 2.51
CA VAL A 130 -8.98 -1.05 3.41
C VAL A 130 -9.48 -1.86 4.60
N LYS A 131 -8.54 -2.57 5.25
CA LYS A 131 -8.85 -3.31 6.47
C LYS A 131 -9.46 -2.37 7.50
N LYS A 132 -10.56 -2.82 8.11
CA LYS A 132 -11.26 -2.06 9.15
C LYS A 132 -10.32 -1.77 10.31
#